data_AF-A0A6V7BTF1-F1
#
_entry.id   AF-A0A6V7BTF1-F1
#
_cell.length_a   1.000
_cell.length_b   1.000
_cell.length_c   1.000
_cell.angle_alpha   90.00
_cell.angle_beta   90.00
_cell.angle_gamma   90.00
#
_symmetry.space_group_name_H-M   'P 1'
#
loop_
_entity.id
_entity.type
_entity.pdbx_description
1 polymer ?
#
loop_
_entity_poly.entity_id
_entity_poly.type
_entity_poly.pdbx_seq_one_letter_code
_entity_poly.pdbx_strand_id
1 'polypeptide(L)'
;MRRVVSRIYGALFRASLAFTLTVNLVFFVGNSSAANSGGAESASAVASLSKSDRSQLEKDLTQEAQRIVKRLPPLEGQLSNKHDVSARFDSAGKVLIVDLGRDYVPKINGAEFEDNLHAISRSLLPLFDDVVTIDGIEFRYSGKDIYYYFPKDYRPSPVQKKTDVKPVALPQAAVAAQKKVMISAGHGAYYHYGYKDWRYQRDNFNGVVEDLVTPPMSTYLSQFLISNSNALTSFVRSQDSTIHAPSGLEWWKVASRYYLANKYPELTAVWNSKSKSPREGDIERTEDLYARPLFANNQKVDALLHVHTNGVAETTARGLRIFYQTGRVEDKKFAESVHCYMKEAISTTPGYETYPTGSVNFDDNAETREATMPSVIAEVGFHTNPDDQLALKDPVFQKAAMRGFEKGYRMYQEGKACEPFQITETPNINSPLNKSFDVLSHYKGNPRFPVKRVSKATSCPSGLTCAGSTKSLTGASPFKVQGNCNYNGTALKKFQMTWEVIFTDADGVTAKTTYVTNCGA
;
A
#
# COMPACT_ATOMS: atom_id res chain seq x y z
N MET A 1 -15.06 -12.40 13.23
CA MET A 1 -13.63 -11.98 13.16
C MET A 1 -12.72 -12.60 14.22
N ARG A 2 -12.69 -12.19 15.50
CA ARG A 2 -11.69 -12.70 16.48
C ARG A 2 -11.60 -14.23 16.61
N ARG A 3 -12.74 -14.94 16.53
CA ARG A 3 -12.78 -16.41 16.53
C ARG A 3 -12.20 -17.04 15.26
N VAL A 4 -12.41 -16.42 14.10
CA VAL A 4 -11.86 -16.86 12.82
C VAL A 4 -10.35 -16.69 12.88
N VAL A 5 -9.87 -15.47 13.16
CA VAL A 5 -8.45 -15.15 13.32
C VAL A 5 -7.75 -16.10 14.30
N SER A 6 -8.28 -16.27 15.52
CA SER A 6 -7.72 -17.19 16.51
C SER A 6 -7.61 -18.65 16.03
N ARG A 7 -8.55 -19.11 15.19
CA ARG A 7 -8.50 -20.45 14.60
C ARG A 7 -7.52 -20.54 13.44
N ILE A 8 -7.38 -19.49 12.62
CA ILE A 8 -6.34 -19.44 11.60
C ILE A 8 -4.96 -19.56 12.27
N TYR A 9 -4.70 -18.75 13.32
CA TYR A 9 -3.49 -18.85 14.14
C TYR A 9 -3.31 -20.25 14.74
N GLY A 10 -4.36 -20.83 15.33
CA GLY A 10 -4.29 -22.16 15.95
C GLY A 10 -3.99 -23.29 14.96
N ALA A 11 -4.56 -23.23 13.75
CA ALA A 11 -4.32 -24.18 12.66
C ALA A 11 -2.86 -24.13 12.20
N LEU A 12 -2.32 -22.93 11.99
CA LEU A 12 -0.95 -22.75 11.51
C LEU A 12 0.08 -23.07 12.58
N PHE A 13 -0.18 -22.71 13.85
CA PHE A 13 0.68 -23.08 14.97
C PHE A 13 0.86 -24.60 15.09
N ARG A 14 -0.21 -25.37 14.89
CA ARG A 14 -0.14 -26.84 14.85
C ARG A 14 0.67 -27.36 13.68
N ALA A 15 0.55 -26.74 12.50
CA ALA A 15 1.36 -27.10 11.33
C ALA A 15 2.86 -26.83 11.57
N SER A 16 3.22 -25.71 12.20
CA SER A 16 4.60 -25.36 12.54
C SER A 16 5.22 -26.32 13.58
N LEU A 17 4.45 -26.75 14.59
CA LEU A 17 4.90 -27.76 15.57
C LEU A 17 5.14 -29.14 14.94
N ALA A 18 4.32 -29.55 13.97
CA ALA A 18 4.52 -30.79 13.24
C ALA A 18 5.82 -30.78 12.42
N PHE A 19 6.24 -29.61 11.95
CA PHE A 19 7.49 -29.43 11.18
C PHE A 19 8.73 -29.40 12.08
N THR A 20 8.61 -28.87 13.30
CA THR A 20 9.72 -28.83 14.28
C THR A 20 9.98 -30.18 14.94
N LEU A 21 9.00 -31.10 14.98
CA LEU A 21 9.19 -32.45 15.51
C LEU A 21 9.98 -33.41 14.59
N THR A 22 10.35 -32.99 13.37
CA THR A 22 11.15 -33.79 12.43
C THR A 22 12.64 -33.39 12.33
N VAL A 23 13.13 -32.46 13.15
CA VAL A 23 14.57 -32.12 13.21
C VAL A 23 15.13 -32.44 14.60
N ASN A 24 15.89 -33.54 14.64
CA ASN A 24 16.75 -34.10 15.68
C ASN A 24 16.69 -33.54 17.12
N LEU A 25 16.38 -34.48 18.01
CA LEU A 25 16.73 -34.53 19.43
C LEU A 25 18.26 -34.42 19.60
N VAL A 26 18.79 -33.23 19.89
CA VAL A 26 20.10 -33.06 20.57
C VAL A 26 19.96 -31.95 21.61
N PHE A 27 20.13 -32.34 22.87
CA PHE A 27 20.13 -31.46 24.04
C PHE A 27 21.31 -30.49 24.03
N PHE A 28 21.06 -29.20 24.26
CA PHE A 28 21.99 -28.33 24.98
C PHE A 28 21.24 -27.31 25.84
N VAL A 29 21.64 -27.24 27.11
CA VAL A 29 21.14 -26.37 28.16
C VAL A 29 21.97 -25.08 28.18
N GLY A 30 21.34 -23.90 28.31
CA GLY A 30 22.06 -22.70 28.78
C GLY A 30 21.52 -21.32 28.35
N ASN A 31 20.92 -20.62 29.32
CA ASN A 31 20.88 -19.17 29.56
C ASN A 31 20.30 -18.16 28.53
N SER A 32 19.16 -17.61 28.96
CA SER A 32 18.70 -16.21 28.96
C SER A 32 19.59 -15.14 28.31
N SER A 33 19.08 -14.49 27.28
CA SER A 33 19.16 -13.03 27.11
C SER A 33 18.18 -12.56 26.03
N ALA A 34 17.40 -11.54 26.36
CA ALA A 34 16.43 -10.91 25.49
C ALA A 34 17.15 -10.18 24.34
N ALA A 35 16.81 -10.57 23.11
CA ALA A 35 17.14 -9.82 21.90
C ALA A 35 15.89 -9.71 21.04
N ASN A 36 15.36 -8.49 20.99
CA ASN A 36 14.29 -8.05 20.12
C ASN A 36 14.77 -8.18 18.66
N SER A 37 14.46 -9.32 18.05
CA SER A 37 14.65 -9.57 16.62
C SER A 37 13.28 -9.80 16.03
N GLY A 38 12.65 -8.72 15.57
CA GLY A 38 11.49 -8.78 14.68
C GLY A 38 11.94 -9.25 13.29
N GLY A 39 12.42 -10.49 13.21
CA GLY A 39 12.46 -11.24 11.97
C GLY A 39 11.04 -11.66 11.65
N ALA A 40 10.55 -11.31 10.46
CA ALA A 40 9.30 -11.81 9.95
C ALA A 40 9.32 -13.35 10.01
N GLU A 41 8.56 -13.95 10.92
CA GLU A 41 8.13 -15.34 10.76
C GLU A 41 7.52 -15.44 9.37
N SER A 42 8.11 -16.27 8.51
CA SER A 42 7.60 -16.50 7.17
C SER A 42 6.15 -16.93 7.29
N ALA A 43 5.22 -16.13 6.76
CA ALA A 43 3.81 -16.46 6.72
C ALA A 43 3.64 -17.92 6.27
N SER A 44 3.02 -18.75 7.10
CA SER A 44 2.84 -20.18 6.80
C SER A 44 1.95 -20.30 5.57
N ALA A 45 2.38 -21.04 4.55
CA ALA A 45 1.59 -21.23 3.34
C ALA A 45 0.31 -22.01 3.67
N VAL A 46 -0.87 -21.59 3.18
CA VAL A 46 -2.11 -22.36 3.33
C VAL A 46 -1.96 -23.80 2.79
N ALA A 47 -1.08 -23.99 1.80
CA ALA A 47 -0.74 -25.30 1.25
C ALA A 47 -0.07 -26.25 2.25
N SER A 48 0.55 -25.76 3.33
CA SER A 48 1.18 -26.59 4.36
C SER A 48 0.22 -27.07 5.45
N LEU A 49 -1.03 -26.58 5.45
CA LEU A 49 -2.03 -26.99 6.43
C LEU A 49 -2.44 -28.46 6.25
N SER A 50 -2.74 -29.12 7.37
CA SER A 50 -3.37 -30.44 7.35
C SER A 50 -4.73 -30.37 6.64
N LYS A 51 -5.20 -31.50 6.08
CA LYS A 51 -6.53 -31.56 5.44
C LYS A 51 -7.65 -31.12 6.38
N SER A 52 -7.57 -31.49 7.67
CA SER A 52 -8.56 -31.11 8.68
C SER A 52 -8.52 -29.61 9.01
N ASP A 53 -7.31 -29.04 9.17
CA ASP A 53 -7.16 -27.63 9.51
C ASP A 53 -7.58 -26.74 8.35
N ARG A 54 -7.21 -27.11 7.11
CA ARG A 54 -7.66 -26.42 5.91
C ARG A 54 -9.18 -26.47 5.77
N SER A 55 -9.79 -27.65 5.96
CA SER A 55 -11.25 -27.80 5.88
C SER A 55 -11.98 -26.96 6.93
N GLN A 56 -11.45 -26.90 8.16
CA GLN A 56 -12.03 -26.07 9.21
C GLN A 56 -11.88 -24.58 8.92
N LEU A 57 -10.73 -24.16 8.39
CA LEU A 57 -10.50 -22.78 7.96
C LEU A 57 -11.48 -22.36 6.84
N GLU A 58 -11.61 -23.18 5.80
CA GLU A 58 -12.55 -22.95 4.69
C GLU A 58 -14.00 -22.86 5.19
N LYS A 59 -14.37 -23.67 6.19
CA LYS A 59 -15.68 -23.59 6.86
C LYS A 59 -15.89 -22.27 7.61
N ASP A 60 -14.89 -21.79 8.33
CA ASP A 60 -14.97 -20.53 9.08
C ASP A 60 -15.03 -19.31 8.14
N LEU A 61 -14.24 -19.33 7.06
CA LEU A 61 -14.29 -18.31 6.00
C LEU A 61 -15.63 -18.33 5.26
N THR A 62 -16.19 -19.51 4.99
CA THR A 62 -17.51 -19.67 4.40
C THR A 62 -18.59 -19.02 5.28
N GLN A 63 -18.55 -19.26 6.59
CA GLN A 63 -19.50 -18.64 7.52
C GLN A 63 -19.39 -17.12 7.55
N GLU A 64 -18.17 -16.59 7.51
CA GLU A 64 -17.95 -15.14 7.49
C GLU A 64 -18.41 -14.52 6.17
N ALA A 65 -18.08 -15.11 5.03
CA ALA A 65 -18.56 -14.68 3.71
C ALA A 65 -20.10 -14.68 3.66
N GLN A 66 -20.73 -15.77 4.11
CA GLN A 66 -22.18 -15.89 4.21
C GLN A 66 -22.81 -14.80 5.08
N ARG A 67 -22.17 -14.48 6.22
CA ARG A 67 -22.62 -13.42 7.14
C ARG A 67 -22.61 -12.05 6.47
N ILE A 68 -21.55 -11.74 5.72
CA ILE A 68 -21.41 -10.48 4.99
C ILE A 68 -22.47 -10.40 3.89
N VAL A 69 -22.55 -11.41 3.03
CA VAL A 69 -23.52 -11.48 1.91
C VAL A 69 -24.96 -11.26 2.40
N LYS A 70 -25.37 -11.92 3.50
CA LYS A 70 -26.71 -11.77 4.09
C LYS A 70 -27.06 -10.35 4.56
N ARG A 71 -26.07 -9.50 4.81
CA ARG A 71 -26.26 -8.12 5.30
C ARG A 71 -26.18 -7.08 4.19
N LEU A 72 -25.63 -7.43 3.04
CA LEU A 72 -25.56 -6.52 1.90
C LEU A 72 -26.96 -6.28 1.32
N PRO A 73 -27.27 -5.05 0.89
CA PRO A 73 -28.52 -4.76 0.22
C PRO A 73 -28.60 -5.58 -1.09
N PRO A 74 -29.76 -6.21 -1.38
CA PRO A 74 -29.94 -6.88 -2.66
C PRO A 74 -29.97 -5.83 -3.78
N LEU A 75 -29.21 -6.08 -4.83
CA LEU A 75 -29.25 -5.32 -6.06
C LEU A 75 -30.40 -5.80 -6.96
N GLU A 76 -30.86 -4.93 -7.85
CA GLU A 76 -31.90 -5.29 -8.81
C GLU A 76 -31.50 -6.56 -9.59
N GLY A 77 -32.42 -7.52 -9.73
CA GLY A 77 -32.21 -8.77 -10.44
C GLY A 77 -31.54 -9.89 -9.64
N GLN A 78 -30.99 -9.62 -8.45
CA GLN A 78 -30.55 -10.68 -7.55
C GLN A 78 -31.76 -11.45 -7.02
N LEU A 79 -31.69 -12.78 -7.06
CA LEU A 79 -32.77 -13.65 -6.57
C LEU A 79 -32.77 -13.72 -5.04
N SER A 80 -31.58 -13.74 -4.42
CA SER A 80 -31.42 -13.88 -2.99
C SER A 80 -30.04 -13.43 -2.54
N ASN A 81 -29.95 -12.95 -1.29
CA ASN A 81 -28.69 -12.83 -0.52
C ASN A 81 -28.65 -13.84 0.64
N LYS A 82 -29.62 -14.77 0.68
CA LYS A 82 -29.81 -15.75 1.78
C LYS A 82 -29.44 -17.18 1.40
N HIS A 83 -29.17 -17.44 0.12
CA HIS A 83 -28.69 -18.73 -0.38
C HIS A 83 -27.28 -19.05 0.12
N ASP A 84 -26.86 -20.30 -0.09
CA ASP A 84 -25.58 -20.79 0.39
C ASP A 84 -24.41 -20.25 -0.45
N VAL A 85 -23.42 -19.72 0.26
CA VAL A 85 -22.12 -19.28 -0.25
C VAL A 85 -21.07 -20.31 0.18
N SER A 86 -19.99 -20.45 -0.59
CA SER A 86 -18.83 -21.25 -0.17
C SER A 86 -17.51 -20.51 -0.38
N ALA A 87 -16.54 -20.76 0.49
CA ALA A 87 -15.19 -20.25 0.37
C ALA A 87 -14.20 -21.42 0.47
N ARG A 88 -13.32 -21.55 -0.53
CA ARG A 88 -12.30 -22.59 -0.58
C ARG A 88 -11.01 -22.05 -1.16
N PHE A 89 -9.87 -22.58 -0.74
CA PHE A 89 -8.62 -22.23 -1.40
C PHE A 89 -8.44 -23.00 -2.70
N ASP A 90 -7.73 -22.42 -3.66
CA ASP A 90 -7.20 -23.15 -4.81
C ASP A 90 -6.20 -24.23 -4.39
N SER A 91 -5.77 -25.08 -5.32
CA SER A 91 -4.83 -26.17 -5.01
C SER A 91 -3.50 -25.65 -4.44
N ALA A 92 -3.04 -24.47 -4.87
CA ALA A 92 -1.79 -23.88 -4.39
C ALA A 92 -1.92 -23.15 -3.03
N GLY A 93 -3.15 -22.95 -2.52
CA GLY A 93 -3.38 -22.20 -1.29
C GLY A 93 -3.11 -20.69 -1.43
N LYS A 94 -3.04 -20.18 -2.66
CA LYS A 94 -2.71 -18.78 -2.96
C LYS A 94 -3.94 -17.93 -3.22
N VAL A 95 -5.06 -18.53 -3.60
CA VAL A 95 -6.29 -17.81 -3.94
C VAL A 95 -7.45 -18.35 -3.11
N LEU A 96 -8.20 -17.46 -2.48
CA LEU A 96 -9.48 -17.81 -1.88
C LEU A 96 -10.57 -17.65 -2.95
N ILE A 97 -11.17 -18.77 -3.36
CA ILE A 97 -12.31 -18.80 -4.26
C ILE A 97 -13.57 -18.70 -3.42
N VAL A 98 -14.33 -17.61 -3.58
CA VAL A 98 -15.64 -17.41 -2.95
C VAL A 98 -16.71 -17.61 -4.02
N ASP A 99 -17.43 -18.74 -3.94
CA ASP A 99 -18.58 -18.98 -4.80
C ASP A 99 -19.84 -18.39 -4.15
N LEU A 100 -20.30 -17.30 -4.75
CA LEU A 100 -21.48 -16.54 -4.34
C LEU A 100 -22.77 -17.14 -4.90
N GLY A 101 -22.74 -18.20 -5.71
CA GLY A 101 -23.93 -18.82 -6.28
C GLY A 101 -24.63 -17.99 -7.37
N ARG A 102 -25.47 -18.66 -8.17
CA ARG A 102 -26.23 -18.04 -9.26
C ARG A 102 -27.18 -16.93 -8.77
N ASP A 103 -27.76 -17.10 -7.59
CA ASP A 103 -28.80 -16.22 -7.05
C ASP A 103 -28.27 -14.82 -6.68
N TYR A 104 -26.94 -14.69 -6.51
CA TYR A 104 -26.28 -13.42 -6.23
C TYR A 104 -25.96 -12.61 -7.49
N VAL A 105 -26.20 -13.14 -8.69
CA VAL A 105 -25.90 -12.41 -9.93
C VAL A 105 -26.95 -11.30 -10.12
N PRO A 106 -26.53 -10.02 -10.25
CA PRO A 106 -27.46 -8.91 -10.40
C PRO A 106 -28.00 -8.80 -11.84
N LYS A 107 -28.86 -7.81 -12.08
CA LYS A 107 -29.29 -7.39 -13.42
C LYS A 107 -28.18 -6.67 -14.19
N ILE A 108 -27.31 -5.94 -13.48
CA ILE A 108 -26.25 -5.10 -14.06
C ILE A 108 -24.92 -5.42 -13.37
N ASN A 109 -23.87 -5.69 -14.17
CA ASN A 109 -22.48 -5.76 -13.71
C ASN A 109 -21.85 -4.36 -13.72
N GLY A 110 -22.16 -3.57 -12.69
CA GLY A 110 -21.81 -2.14 -12.57
C GLY A 110 -21.14 -1.78 -11.24
N ALA A 111 -21.01 -0.49 -10.97
CA ALA A 111 -20.26 0.01 -9.81
C ALA A 111 -20.86 -0.42 -8.45
N GLU A 112 -22.18 -0.44 -8.29
CA GLU A 112 -22.83 -0.99 -7.07
C GLU A 112 -22.53 -2.48 -6.84
N PHE A 113 -22.39 -3.26 -7.92
CA PHE A 113 -22.02 -4.67 -7.78
C PHE A 113 -20.56 -4.81 -7.36
N GLU A 114 -19.66 -4.00 -7.94
CA GLU A 114 -18.26 -3.91 -7.53
C GLU A 114 -18.13 -3.54 -6.04
N ASP A 115 -18.93 -2.57 -5.54
CA ASP A 115 -18.98 -2.22 -4.11
C ASP A 115 -19.36 -3.41 -3.22
N ASN A 116 -20.37 -4.20 -3.63
CA ASN A 116 -20.78 -5.38 -2.88
C ASN A 116 -19.66 -6.45 -2.85
N LEU A 117 -18.92 -6.63 -3.94
CA LEU A 117 -17.76 -7.51 -3.99
C LEU A 117 -16.59 -6.98 -3.14
N HIS A 118 -16.37 -5.66 -3.12
CA HIS A 118 -15.41 -5.02 -2.23
C HIS A 118 -15.82 -5.20 -0.76
N ALA A 119 -17.09 -5.01 -0.40
CA ALA A 119 -17.55 -5.23 0.97
C ALA A 119 -17.23 -6.66 1.48
N ILE A 120 -17.32 -7.67 0.61
CA ILE A 120 -16.92 -9.05 0.93
C ILE A 120 -15.40 -9.17 1.00
N SER A 121 -14.68 -8.80 -0.08
CA SER A 121 -13.24 -9.02 -0.16
C SER A 121 -12.47 -8.22 0.89
N ARG A 122 -12.83 -6.94 1.11
CA ARG A 122 -12.19 -6.05 2.07
C ARG A 122 -12.51 -6.39 3.52
N SER A 123 -13.53 -7.20 3.76
CA SER A 123 -13.80 -7.78 5.09
C SER A 123 -13.05 -9.10 5.32
N LEU A 124 -12.81 -9.89 4.27
CA LEU A 124 -12.13 -11.18 4.36
C LEU A 124 -10.60 -11.04 4.34
N LEU A 125 -10.05 -10.18 3.48
CA LEU A 125 -8.61 -9.99 3.34
C LEU A 125 -7.90 -9.65 4.67
N PRO A 126 -8.44 -8.77 5.54
CA PRO A 126 -7.84 -8.49 6.85
C PRO A 126 -7.76 -9.67 7.80
N LEU A 127 -8.51 -10.76 7.55
CA LEU A 127 -8.42 -11.97 8.36
C LEU A 127 -7.13 -12.75 8.11
N PHE A 128 -6.44 -12.48 6.99
CA PHE A 128 -5.20 -13.14 6.61
C PHE A 128 -3.95 -12.36 7.00
N ASP A 129 -4.09 -11.07 7.32
CA ASP A 129 -2.97 -10.20 7.70
C ASP A 129 -2.20 -10.80 8.88
N ASP A 130 -0.86 -10.80 8.79
CA ASP A 130 0.08 -11.38 9.76
C ASP A 130 -0.09 -12.89 10.02
N VAL A 131 -0.90 -13.58 9.22
CA VAL A 131 -1.23 -14.99 9.42
C VAL A 131 -0.77 -15.85 8.24
N VAL A 132 -1.32 -15.60 7.05
CA VAL A 132 -0.95 -16.27 5.79
C VAL A 132 -0.98 -15.26 4.66
N THR A 133 -0.11 -15.44 3.67
CA THR A 133 -0.17 -14.62 2.45
C THR A 133 -1.01 -15.33 1.39
N ILE A 134 -2.01 -14.63 0.87
CA ILE A 134 -2.75 -15.01 -0.34
C ILE A 134 -2.58 -13.93 -1.41
N ASP A 135 -2.59 -14.34 -2.67
CA ASP A 135 -2.50 -13.44 -3.82
C ASP A 135 -3.79 -12.61 -3.99
N GLY A 136 -4.96 -13.12 -3.58
CA GLY A 136 -6.23 -12.41 -3.70
C GLY A 136 -7.47 -13.29 -3.49
N ILE A 137 -8.64 -12.70 -3.76
CA ILE A 137 -9.94 -13.36 -3.68
C ILE A 137 -10.55 -13.41 -5.08
N GLU A 138 -11.01 -14.58 -5.48
CA GLU A 138 -11.69 -14.79 -6.75
C GLU A 138 -13.16 -15.10 -6.52
N PHE A 139 -14.05 -14.32 -7.13
CA PHE A 139 -15.49 -14.53 -7.03
C PHE A 139 -16.00 -15.43 -8.15
N ARG A 140 -16.80 -16.43 -7.78
CA ARG A 140 -17.51 -17.34 -8.69
C ARG A 140 -19.01 -17.31 -8.42
N TYR A 141 -19.78 -17.77 -9.40
CA TYR A 141 -21.25 -17.76 -9.38
C TYR A 141 -21.75 -19.09 -9.92
N SER A 142 -21.90 -20.07 -9.00
CA SER A 142 -22.13 -21.48 -9.32
C SER A 142 -21.05 -22.05 -10.24
N GLY A 143 -19.78 -21.83 -9.87
CA GLY A 143 -18.60 -22.28 -10.58
C GLY A 143 -18.23 -21.49 -11.85
N LYS A 144 -19.01 -20.47 -12.23
CA LYS A 144 -18.73 -19.61 -13.39
C LYS A 144 -18.13 -18.27 -12.94
N ASP A 145 -17.35 -17.62 -13.79
CA ASP A 145 -17.04 -16.19 -13.61
C ASP A 145 -18.27 -15.31 -13.92
N ILE A 146 -18.18 -14.02 -13.60
CA ILE A 146 -19.29 -13.08 -13.83
C ILE A 146 -19.59 -12.89 -15.33
N TYR A 147 -18.58 -13.00 -16.19
CA TYR A 147 -18.67 -12.75 -17.62
C TYR A 147 -19.42 -13.86 -18.37
N TYR A 148 -19.56 -15.05 -17.78
CA TYR A 148 -20.51 -16.05 -18.25
C TYR A 148 -21.95 -15.50 -18.32
N TYR A 149 -22.35 -14.67 -17.35
CA TYR A 149 -23.67 -14.03 -17.31
C TYR A 149 -23.71 -12.68 -18.03
N PHE A 150 -22.56 -12.02 -18.12
CA PHE A 150 -22.38 -10.72 -18.76
C PHE A 150 -21.32 -10.76 -19.87
N PRO A 151 -21.52 -11.54 -20.95
CA PRO A 151 -20.48 -11.74 -21.97
C PRO A 151 -20.12 -10.46 -22.74
N LYS A 152 -21.05 -9.48 -22.78
CA LYS A 152 -20.82 -8.18 -23.42
C LYS A 152 -19.96 -7.23 -22.60
N ASP A 153 -19.85 -7.47 -21.29
CA ASP A 153 -18.99 -6.69 -20.40
C ASP A 153 -17.58 -7.26 -20.33
N TYR A 154 -17.35 -8.48 -20.84
CA TYR A 154 -16.02 -9.07 -20.88
C TYR A 154 -15.07 -8.21 -21.72
N ARG A 155 -13.95 -7.86 -21.09
CA ARG A 155 -12.81 -7.24 -21.76
C ARG A 155 -11.56 -7.96 -21.30
N PRO A 156 -10.79 -8.60 -22.19
CA PRO A 156 -9.51 -9.15 -21.79
C PRO A 156 -8.63 -8.01 -21.30
N SER A 157 -7.95 -8.20 -20.16
CA SER A 157 -7.00 -7.20 -19.66
C SER A 157 -6.01 -6.86 -20.78
N PRO A 158 -5.89 -5.59 -21.21
CA PRO A 158 -5.14 -5.24 -22.41
C PRO A 158 -3.67 -5.62 -22.25
N VAL A 159 -3.03 -6.31 -23.19
CA VAL A 159 -1.60 -6.68 -23.04
C VAL A 159 -0.76 -5.45 -22.69
N GLN A 160 -0.02 -5.53 -21.60
CA GLN A 160 0.84 -4.44 -21.16
C GLN A 160 1.94 -4.24 -22.19
N LYS A 161 2.12 -2.99 -22.65
CA LYS A 161 3.30 -2.65 -23.43
C LYS A 161 4.50 -2.92 -22.52
N LYS A 162 5.41 -3.80 -22.94
CA LYS A 162 6.68 -3.98 -22.25
C LYS A 162 7.36 -2.62 -22.19
N THR A 163 7.46 -2.04 -21.00
CA THR A 163 8.47 -1.04 -20.73
C THR A 163 9.79 -1.81 -20.81
N ASP A 164 10.55 -1.63 -21.88
CA ASP A 164 11.91 -2.17 -22.00
C ASP A 164 12.79 -1.50 -20.94
N VAL A 165 12.64 -1.89 -19.68
CA VAL A 165 13.59 -1.56 -18.61
C VAL A 165 14.71 -2.58 -18.73
N LYS A 166 15.52 -2.44 -19.78
CA LYS A 166 16.86 -3.02 -19.74
C LYS A 166 17.63 -2.25 -18.66
N PRO A 167 18.41 -2.92 -17.79
CA PRO A 167 19.37 -2.23 -16.95
C PRO A 167 20.44 -1.66 -17.87
N VAL A 168 20.20 -0.47 -18.41
CA VAL A 168 21.20 0.23 -19.19
C VAL A 168 22.06 0.95 -18.17
N ALA A 169 23.30 0.48 -18.00
CA ALA A 169 24.38 1.34 -17.53
C ALA A 169 24.53 2.46 -18.57
N LEU A 170 23.81 3.57 -18.37
CA LEU A 170 23.83 4.70 -19.29
C LEU A 170 25.06 5.57 -19.01
N PRO A 171 25.83 5.93 -20.05
CA PRO A 171 26.75 7.06 -19.97
C PRO A 171 25.95 8.34 -19.69
N GLN A 172 26.53 9.18 -18.86
CA GLN A 172 26.04 10.49 -18.48
C GLN A 172 25.93 11.39 -19.74
N ALA A 173 24.70 11.71 -20.19
CA ALA A 173 24.32 12.87 -21.04
C ALA A 173 23.15 12.67 -22.04
N ALA A 174 22.33 11.62 -21.94
CA ALA A 174 20.98 11.66 -22.54
C ALA A 174 19.98 12.07 -21.45
N VAL A 175 19.34 13.24 -21.57
CA VAL A 175 18.19 13.57 -20.73
C VAL A 175 17.11 12.53 -21.06
N ALA A 176 16.98 11.50 -20.23
CA ALA A 176 15.91 10.53 -20.39
C ALA A 176 14.59 11.31 -20.42
N ALA A 177 13.77 11.09 -21.45
CA ALA A 177 12.49 11.78 -21.58
C ALA A 177 11.68 11.58 -20.28
N GLN A 178 11.10 12.66 -19.75
CA GLN A 178 10.29 12.61 -18.53
C GLN A 178 9.15 11.61 -18.71
N LYS A 179 9.01 10.71 -17.75
CA LYS A 179 7.92 9.73 -17.72
C LYS A 179 6.60 10.43 -17.45
N LYS A 180 5.58 10.15 -18.26
CA LYS A 180 4.22 10.67 -18.08
C LYS A 180 3.49 9.82 -17.06
N VAL A 181 3.15 10.39 -15.92
CA VAL A 181 2.42 9.68 -14.86
C VAL A 181 1.06 10.32 -14.68
N MET A 182 0.00 9.53 -14.79
CA MET A 182 -1.35 10.01 -14.50
C MET A 182 -1.76 9.58 -13.10
N ILE A 183 -2.42 10.48 -12.38
CA ILE A 183 -2.88 10.27 -11.01
C ILE A 183 -4.41 10.32 -11.00
N SER A 184 -5.01 9.31 -10.37
CA SER A 184 -6.44 9.18 -10.19
C SER A 184 -6.81 9.30 -8.72
N ALA A 185 -7.41 10.44 -8.36
CA ALA A 185 -8.10 10.56 -7.08
C ALA A 185 -9.39 9.73 -7.15
N GLY A 186 -9.54 8.78 -6.24
CA GLY A 186 -10.74 7.96 -6.08
C GLY A 186 -12.01 8.78 -6.09
N HIS A 187 -13.02 8.30 -6.81
CA HIS A 187 -14.39 8.84 -6.80
C HIS A 187 -14.55 10.31 -7.22
N GLY A 188 -15.64 10.95 -6.77
CA GLY A 188 -16.08 12.29 -7.10
C GLY A 188 -17.60 12.33 -7.34
N ALA A 189 -18.22 13.48 -7.12
CA ALA A 189 -19.66 13.63 -7.24
C ALA A 189 -20.16 13.34 -8.67
N TYR A 190 -21.29 12.63 -8.75
CA TYR A 190 -21.95 12.25 -10.00
C TYR A 190 -23.46 12.39 -9.90
N TYR A 191 -24.11 12.46 -11.05
CA TYR A 191 -25.56 12.47 -11.17
C TYR A 191 -26.11 11.05 -11.15
N HIS A 192 -26.95 10.74 -10.17
CA HIS A 192 -27.59 9.45 -10.03
C HIS A 192 -29.00 9.49 -10.63
N TYR A 193 -29.30 8.67 -11.64
CA TYR A 193 -30.59 8.72 -12.35
C TYR A 193 -31.76 8.14 -11.53
N GLY A 194 -31.50 7.16 -10.66
CA GLY A 194 -32.50 6.65 -9.72
C GLY A 194 -32.98 7.69 -8.70
N TYR A 195 -32.05 8.32 -7.96
CA TYR A 195 -32.38 9.35 -6.97
C TYR A 195 -32.59 10.76 -7.55
N LYS A 196 -32.17 10.99 -8.80
CA LYS A 196 -32.29 12.25 -9.54
C LYS A 196 -31.54 13.42 -8.92
N ASP A 197 -30.40 13.16 -8.28
CA ASP A 197 -29.58 14.15 -7.61
C ASP A 197 -28.08 13.99 -7.91
N TRP A 198 -27.31 14.99 -7.51
CA TRP A 198 -25.86 14.93 -7.46
C TRP A 198 -25.42 14.43 -6.09
N ARG A 199 -24.57 13.42 -6.06
CA ARG A 199 -24.07 12.81 -4.82
C ARG A 199 -22.65 12.32 -4.97
N TYR A 200 -21.97 12.19 -3.84
CA TYR A 200 -20.69 11.48 -3.79
C TYR A 200 -20.89 9.98 -4.03
N GLN A 201 -19.87 9.32 -4.56
CA GLN A 201 -19.91 7.87 -4.80
C GLN A 201 -19.76 7.07 -3.51
N ARG A 202 -19.16 7.67 -2.47
CA ARG A 202 -18.96 7.04 -1.17
C ARG A 202 -19.67 7.83 -0.08
N ASP A 203 -20.20 7.10 0.89
CA ASP A 203 -20.88 7.69 2.04
C ASP A 203 -19.89 8.35 3.01
N ASN A 204 -20.42 9.24 3.85
CA ASN A 204 -19.67 9.83 4.94
C ASN A 204 -19.56 8.86 6.10
N PHE A 205 -18.34 8.43 6.40
CA PHE A 205 -18.02 7.65 7.59
C PHE A 205 -17.09 8.44 8.50
N ASN A 206 -17.51 8.63 9.75
CA ASN A 206 -16.72 9.32 10.77
C ASN A 206 -16.23 10.71 10.30
N GLY A 207 -17.00 11.42 9.47
CA GLY A 207 -16.61 12.73 8.93
C GLY A 207 -15.51 12.66 7.86
N VAL A 208 -15.36 11.52 7.18
CA VAL A 208 -14.53 11.34 5.98
C VAL A 208 -15.45 10.89 4.85
N VAL A 209 -15.36 11.59 3.73
CA VAL A 209 -15.91 11.15 2.45
C VAL A 209 -14.71 10.89 1.55
N GLU A 210 -14.59 9.67 1.03
CA GLU A 210 -13.46 9.26 0.21
C GLU A 210 -13.25 10.19 -0.99
N ASP A 211 -14.34 10.56 -1.67
CA ASP A 211 -14.37 11.51 -2.78
C ASP A 211 -13.65 12.82 -2.49
N LEU A 212 -13.60 13.23 -1.21
CA LEU A 212 -13.04 14.51 -0.75
C LEU A 212 -11.65 14.38 -0.12
N VAL A 213 -11.25 13.19 0.35
CA VAL A 213 -9.95 12.98 1.01
C VAL A 213 -8.85 12.55 0.04
N THR A 214 -9.20 11.87 -1.05
CA THR A 214 -8.24 11.42 -2.08
C THR A 214 -7.60 12.55 -2.92
N PRO A 215 -8.22 13.71 -3.19
CA PRO A 215 -7.59 14.77 -4.01
C PRO A 215 -6.44 15.50 -3.34
N PRO A 216 -6.50 15.88 -2.05
CA PRO A 216 -5.33 16.41 -1.34
C PRO A 216 -4.16 15.44 -1.36
N MET A 217 -4.41 14.14 -1.11
CA MET A 217 -3.39 13.09 -1.19
C MET A 217 -2.79 12.99 -2.60
N SER A 218 -3.64 12.98 -3.64
CA SER A 218 -3.19 12.95 -5.04
C SER A 218 -2.34 14.18 -5.41
N THR A 219 -2.62 15.33 -4.81
CA THR A 219 -1.81 16.55 -4.98
C THR A 219 -0.42 16.39 -4.36
N TYR A 220 -0.31 15.82 -3.16
CA TYR A 220 0.99 15.49 -2.55
C TYR A 220 1.76 14.45 -3.39
N LEU A 221 1.08 13.41 -3.88
CA LEU A 221 1.70 12.42 -4.77
C LEU A 221 2.29 13.08 -6.02
N SER A 222 1.55 13.98 -6.67
CA SER A 222 2.05 14.73 -7.83
C SER A 222 3.29 15.55 -7.50
N GLN A 223 3.29 16.25 -6.37
CA GLN A 223 4.43 17.07 -5.94
C GLN A 223 5.69 16.22 -5.75
N PHE A 224 5.56 15.05 -5.13
CA PHE A 224 6.68 14.12 -4.97
C PHE A 224 7.10 13.53 -6.32
N LEU A 225 6.18 13.11 -7.18
CA LEU A 225 6.52 12.57 -8.50
C LEU A 225 7.31 13.57 -9.36
N ILE A 226 6.93 14.85 -9.32
CA ILE A 226 7.68 15.91 -10.01
C ILE A 226 9.07 16.09 -9.38
N SER A 227 9.14 16.25 -8.06
CA SER A 227 10.37 16.67 -7.37
C SER A 227 11.39 15.55 -7.15
N ASN A 228 10.94 14.30 -7.02
CA ASN A 228 11.78 13.17 -6.65
C ASN A 228 11.97 12.16 -7.80
N SER A 229 11.00 12.08 -8.71
CA SER A 229 11.02 11.14 -9.85
C SER A 229 11.20 11.82 -11.22
N ASN A 230 11.27 13.16 -11.27
CA ASN A 230 11.32 13.92 -12.54
C ASN A 230 10.21 13.50 -13.53
N ALA A 231 9.02 13.19 -13.01
CA ALA A 231 7.88 12.77 -13.81
C ALA A 231 7.07 13.98 -14.28
N LEU A 232 6.50 13.87 -15.49
CA LEU A 232 5.46 14.77 -15.98
C LEU A 232 4.10 14.26 -15.52
N THR A 233 3.46 14.96 -14.60
CA THR A 233 2.20 14.50 -13.99
C THR A 233 0.96 15.10 -14.64
N SER A 234 -0.15 14.36 -14.60
CA SER A 234 -1.48 14.84 -14.99
C SER A 234 -2.56 14.17 -14.14
N PHE A 235 -3.75 14.77 -14.07
CA PHE A 235 -4.88 14.26 -13.29
C PHE A 235 -6.06 13.91 -14.19
N VAL A 236 -6.78 12.84 -13.84
CA VAL A 236 -8.08 12.49 -14.46
C VAL A 236 -9.25 13.31 -13.92
N ARG A 237 -9.04 14.01 -12.79
CA ARG A 237 -10.04 14.84 -12.12
C ARG A 237 -9.54 16.28 -12.03
N SER A 238 -10.47 17.24 -12.00
CA SER A 238 -10.11 18.65 -11.83
C SER A 238 -9.51 18.91 -10.45
N GLN A 239 -8.68 19.95 -10.36
CA GLN A 239 -8.22 20.54 -9.09
C GLN A 239 -8.78 21.95 -8.90
N ASP A 240 -9.69 22.39 -9.78
CA ASP A 240 -10.23 23.75 -9.80
C ASP A 240 -11.32 23.97 -8.72
N SER A 241 -11.29 25.13 -8.08
CA SER A 241 -12.30 25.61 -7.13
C SER A 241 -13.47 26.35 -7.79
N THR A 242 -13.46 26.54 -9.11
CA THR A 242 -14.63 27.08 -9.82
C THR A 242 -15.81 26.10 -9.75
N ILE A 243 -17.03 26.61 -9.91
CA ILE A 243 -18.26 25.83 -9.75
C ILE A 243 -18.63 25.10 -11.04
N HIS A 244 -18.85 23.79 -10.94
CA HIS A 244 -19.51 22.99 -11.95
C HIS A 244 -21.03 23.26 -11.89
N ALA A 245 -21.52 24.07 -12.82
CA ALA A 245 -22.88 24.59 -12.80
C ALA A 245 -23.98 23.52 -12.64
N PRO A 246 -23.94 22.36 -13.35
CA PRO A 246 -24.96 21.32 -13.19
C PRO A 246 -25.08 20.74 -11.78
N SER A 247 -23.97 20.61 -11.04
CA SER A 247 -23.95 20.03 -9.69
C SER A 247 -24.00 21.06 -8.58
N GLY A 248 -23.64 22.33 -8.86
CA GLY A 248 -23.44 23.37 -7.84
C GLY A 248 -22.22 23.14 -6.95
N LEU A 249 -21.38 22.15 -7.27
CA LEU A 249 -20.17 21.82 -6.52
C LEU A 249 -18.93 22.41 -7.20
N GLU A 250 -17.87 22.65 -6.43
CA GLU A 250 -16.56 22.98 -7.00
C GLU A 250 -16.05 21.82 -7.86
N TRP A 251 -15.39 22.12 -8.98
CA TRP A 251 -14.90 21.13 -9.93
C TRP A 251 -14.00 20.07 -9.31
N TRP A 252 -13.18 20.44 -8.32
CA TRP A 252 -12.33 19.48 -7.62
C TRP A 252 -13.10 18.38 -6.88
N LYS A 253 -14.39 18.58 -6.59
CA LYS A 253 -15.29 17.60 -5.94
C LYS A 253 -16.02 16.71 -6.93
N VAL A 254 -16.02 17.05 -8.22
CA VAL A 254 -16.81 16.38 -9.26
C VAL A 254 -16.01 15.23 -9.89
N ALA A 255 -16.71 14.15 -10.25
CA ALA A 255 -16.12 12.95 -10.83
C ALA A 255 -15.35 13.23 -12.14
N SER A 256 -14.35 12.39 -12.42
CA SER A 256 -13.48 12.47 -13.59
C SER A 256 -14.26 12.52 -14.90
N ARG A 257 -15.36 11.76 -15.01
CA ARG A 257 -16.27 11.76 -16.16
C ARG A 257 -16.62 13.16 -16.64
N TYR A 258 -17.09 14.04 -15.75
CA TYR A 258 -17.59 15.36 -16.13
C TYR A 258 -16.45 16.32 -16.45
N TYR A 259 -15.33 16.21 -15.71
CA TYR A 259 -14.13 16.98 -16.02
C TYR A 259 -13.63 16.67 -17.43
N LEU A 260 -13.57 15.39 -17.79
CA LEU A 260 -13.16 14.92 -19.10
C LEU A 260 -14.17 15.30 -20.18
N ALA A 261 -15.48 15.20 -19.91
CA ALA A 261 -16.51 15.66 -20.85
C ALA A 261 -16.42 17.16 -21.14
N ASN A 262 -16.10 17.97 -20.14
CA ASN A 262 -15.95 19.42 -20.29
C ASN A 262 -14.66 19.80 -21.04
N LYS A 263 -13.54 19.13 -20.74
CA LYS A 263 -12.23 19.47 -21.30
C LYS A 263 -11.97 18.82 -22.66
N TYR A 264 -12.53 17.65 -22.90
CA TYR A 264 -12.33 16.83 -24.10
C TYR A 264 -13.69 16.30 -24.62
N PRO A 265 -14.61 17.19 -25.03
CA PRO A 265 -15.97 16.81 -25.44
C PRO A 265 -15.98 15.83 -26.62
N GLU A 266 -14.93 15.82 -27.44
CA GLU A 266 -14.75 14.90 -28.56
C GLU A 266 -14.45 13.45 -28.13
N LEU A 267 -13.89 13.24 -26.94
CA LEU A 267 -13.52 11.92 -26.43
C LEU A 267 -14.71 11.16 -25.81
N THR A 268 -15.84 11.13 -26.51
CA THR A 268 -17.08 10.48 -26.06
C THR A 268 -16.88 9.00 -25.67
N ALA A 269 -16.05 8.26 -26.39
CA ALA A 269 -15.75 6.86 -26.04
C ALA A 269 -15.01 6.68 -24.69
N VAL A 270 -14.40 7.76 -24.17
CA VAL A 270 -13.72 7.78 -22.87
C VAL A 270 -14.72 8.11 -21.76
N TRP A 271 -15.34 9.29 -21.78
CA TRP A 271 -16.19 9.76 -20.69
C TRP A 271 -17.65 9.28 -20.79
N ASN A 272 -18.07 8.76 -21.93
CA ASN A 272 -19.41 8.23 -22.20
C ASN A 272 -19.35 6.77 -22.71
N SER A 273 -18.47 5.97 -22.09
CA SER A 273 -18.11 4.63 -22.56
C SER A 273 -19.28 3.62 -22.54
N LYS A 274 -20.37 3.94 -21.85
CA LYS A 274 -21.61 3.15 -21.77
C LYS A 274 -22.81 3.90 -22.38
N SER A 275 -22.58 4.76 -23.37
CA SER A 275 -23.61 5.58 -24.04
C SER A 275 -24.83 4.82 -24.59
N LYS A 276 -24.67 3.52 -24.89
CA LYS A 276 -25.75 2.65 -25.37
C LYS A 276 -26.58 2.01 -24.24
N SER A 277 -26.14 2.12 -23.00
CA SER A 277 -26.89 1.63 -21.83
C SER A 277 -28.02 2.60 -21.49
N PRO A 278 -29.15 2.11 -20.95
CA PRO A 278 -30.19 2.96 -20.38
C PRO A 278 -29.64 3.93 -19.33
N ARG A 279 -30.19 5.14 -19.27
CA ARG A 279 -29.82 6.15 -18.27
C ARG A 279 -30.59 5.95 -16.97
N GLU A 280 -30.15 4.96 -16.21
CA GLU A 280 -30.78 4.51 -14.98
C GLU A 280 -29.72 4.35 -13.87
N GLY A 281 -30.17 4.37 -12.61
CA GLY A 281 -29.33 4.06 -11.46
C GLY A 281 -28.02 4.86 -11.41
N ASP A 282 -26.92 4.14 -11.26
CA ASP A 282 -25.55 4.61 -11.08
C ASP A 282 -24.71 4.61 -12.38
N ILE A 283 -25.35 4.61 -13.56
CA ILE A 283 -24.64 4.42 -14.83
C ILE A 283 -23.50 5.43 -15.06
N GLU A 284 -23.64 6.68 -14.60
CA GLU A 284 -22.60 7.69 -14.74
C GLU A 284 -21.43 7.51 -13.77
N ARG A 285 -21.67 6.85 -12.62
CA ARG A 285 -20.60 6.36 -11.74
C ARG A 285 -19.86 5.21 -12.41
N THR A 286 -20.58 4.29 -13.05
CA THR A 286 -19.94 3.24 -13.85
C THR A 286 -19.10 3.86 -14.96
N GLU A 287 -19.61 4.84 -15.71
CA GLU A 287 -18.81 5.55 -16.73
C GLU A 287 -17.59 6.27 -16.15
N ASP A 288 -17.69 6.85 -14.94
CA ASP A 288 -16.55 7.47 -14.26
C ASP A 288 -15.40 6.48 -13.98
N LEU A 289 -15.72 5.27 -13.51
CA LEU A 289 -14.73 4.22 -13.27
C LEU A 289 -13.95 3.88 -14.56
N TYR A 290 -14.66 3.74 -15.68
CA TYR A 290 -14.04 3.43 -16.98
C TYR A 290 -13.31 4.64 -17.58
N ALA A 291 -13.78 5.87 -17.35
CA ALA A 291 -13.21 7.06 -17.96
C ALA A 291 -11.74 7.27 -17.54
N ARG A 292 -11.38 6.91 -16.31
CA ARG A 292 -10.02 7.10 -15.75
C ARG A 292 -8.95 6.33 -16.53
N PRO A 293 -9.00 4.98 -16.64
CA PRO A 293 -8.03 4.23 -17.43
C PRO A 293 -8.16 4.49 -18.94
N LEU A 294 -9.37 4.68 -19.46
CA LEU A 294 -9.55 4.97 -20.90
C LEU A 294 -8.89 6.29 -21.30
N PHE A 295 -8.95 7.31 -20.44
CA PHE A 295 -8.25 8.57 -20.66
C PHE A 295 -6.73 8.38 -20.57
N ALA A 296 -6.24 7.67 -19.55
CA ALA A 296 -4.82 7.35 -19.41
C ALA A 296 -4.26 6.63 -20.66
N ASN A 297 -5.02 5.66 -21.20
CA ASN A 297 -4.70 4.95 -22.43
C ASN A 297 -4.62 5.90 -23.63
N ASN A 298 -5.62 6.77 -23.79
CA ASN A 298 -5.68 7.76 -24.86
C ASN A 298 -4.48 8.72 -24.81
N GLN A 299 -4.08 9.14 -23.60
CA GLN A 299 -2.94 10.02 -23.37
C GLN A 299 -1.58 9.31 -23.46
N LYS A 300 -1.57 7.97 -23.58
CA LYS A 300 -0.37 7.13 -23.68
C LYS A 300 0.62 7.40 -22.55
N VAL A 301 0.11 7.46 -21.32
CA VAL A 301 0.96 7.65 -20.13
C VAL A 301 1.78 6.40 -19.81
N ASP A 302 2.91 6.58 -19.14
CA ASP A 302 3.84 5.50 -18.75
C ASP A 302 3.36 4.73 -17.51
N ALA A 303 2.55 5.35 -16.64
CA ALA A 303 1.93 4.72 -15.47
C ALA A 303 0.64 5.44 -15.04
N LEU A 304 -0.27 4.70 -14.42
CA LEU A 304 -1.52 5.22 -13.83
C LEU A 304 -1.62 4.82 -12.35
N LEU A 305 -1.61 5.80 -11.45
CA LEU A 305 -1.59 5.59 -10.00
C LEU A 305 -2.93 6.05 -9.40
N HIS A 306 -3.65 5.13 -8.75
CA HIS A 306 -4.94 5.44 -8.12
C HIS A 306 -4.79 5.58 -6.61
N VAL A 307 -5.37 6.64 -6.06
CA VAL A 307 -5.38 6.93 -4.61
C VAL A 307 -6.81 6.79 -4.10
N HIS A 308 -7.04 5.81 -3.24
CA HIS A 308 -8.32 5.45 -2.65
C HIS A 308 -8.22 5.31 -1.13
N THR A 309 -9.37 5.12 -0.48
CA THR A 309 -9.45 4.71 0.93
C THR A 309 -10.47 3.60 1.07
N ASN A 310 -10.21 2.64 1.95
CA ASN A 310 -11.08 1.49 2.10
C ASN A 310 -12.24 1.78 3.04
N GLY A 311 -13.30 0.99 2.94
CA GLY A 311 -14.44 1.06 3.85
C GLY A 311 -15.25 -0.22 3.84
N VAL A 312 -15.44 -0.78 5.03
CA VAL A 312 -16.32 -1.93 5.26
C VAL A 312 -17.20 -1.69 6.48
N ALA A 313 -18.35 -2.36 6.54
CA ALA A 313 -19.29 -2.26 7.65
C ALA A 313 -18.67 -2.59 9.02
N GLU A 314 -17.62 -3.42 9.03
CA GLU A 314 -16.91 -3.86 10.23
C GLU A 314 -15.77 -2.88 10.53
N THR A 315 -16.00 -1.99 11.49
CA THR A 315 -15.12 -0.84 11.81
C THR A 315 -13.78 -1.21 12.43
N THR A 316 -13.43 -2.49 12.49
CA THR A 316 -12.15 -2.98 13.03
C THR A 316 -11.09 -3.24 11.96
N ALA A 317 -11.49 -3.41 10.69
CA ALA A 317 -10.54 -3.53 9.59
C ALA A 317 -9.79 -2.22 9.40
N ARG A 318 -8.46 -2.29 9.27
CA ARG A 318 -7.60 -1.11 9.18
C ARG A 318 -6.30 -1.39 8.46
N GLY A 319 -5.61 -0.34 8.04
CA GLY A 319 -4.29 -0.36 7.44
C GLY A 319 -4.26 -0.16 5.93
N LEU A 320 -3.04 0.05 5.43
CA LEU A 320 -2.72 0.21 4.02
C LEU A 320 -2.92 -1.10 3.25
N ARG A 321 -3.45 -1.02 2.02
CA ARG A 321 -3.49 -2.14 1.07
C ARG A 321 -3.22 -1.65 -0.36
N ILE A 322 -2.51 -2.47 -1.14
CA ILE A 322 -2.28 -2.17 -2.57
C ILE A 322 -2.92 -3.25 -3.43
N PHE A 323 -3.66 -2.82 -4.45
CA PHE A 323 -4.32 -3.68 -5.40
C PHE A 323 -3.73 -3.54 -6.81
N TYR A 324 -3.68 -4.66 -7.51
CA TYR A 324 -3.28 -4.74 -8.91
C TYR A 324 -4.27 -5.64 -9.68
N GLN A 325 -4.23 -5.59 -11.01
CA GLN A 325 -5.11 -6.43 -11.83
C GLN A 325 -4.62 -7.89 -11.87
N THR A 326 -5.53 -8.84 -11.70
CA THR A 326 -5.20 -10.28 -11.79
C THR A 326 -4.51 -10.66 -13.12
N GLY A 327 -3.52 -11.55 -13.06
CA GLY A 327 -2.73 -12.00 -14.21
C GLY A 327 -1.67 -11.00 -14.71
N ARG A 328 -1.50 -9.84 -14.06
CA ARG A 328 -0.52 -8.81 -14.44
C ARG A 328 0.75 -8.90 -13.62
N VAL A 329 1.75 -9.60 -14.14
CA VAL A 329 3.03 -9.82 -13.44
C VAL A 329 3.79 -8.50 -13.18
N GLU A 330 3.79 -7.57 -14.14
CA GLU A 330 4.48 -6.28 -13.94
C GLU A 330 3.72 -5.37 -12.96
N ASP A 331 2.38 -5.35 -12.98
CA ASP A 331 1.61 -4.63 -11.95
C ASP A 331 1.81 -5.22 -10.56
N LYS A 332 1.96 -6.54 -10.45
CA LYS A 332 2.28 -7.18 -9.17
C LYS A 332 3.61 -6.65 -8.61
N LYS A 333 4.67 -6.63 -9.43
CA LYS A 333 5.98 -6.07 -9.02
C LYS A 333 5.87 -4.60 -8.64
N PHE A 334 5.09 -3.82 -9.41
CA PHE A 334 4.86 -2.42 -9.13
C PHE A 334 4.13 -2.26 -7.78
N ALA A 335 3.07 -3.03 -7.54
CA ALA A 335 2.29 -3.01 -6.31
C ALA A 335 3.11 -3.43 -5.08
N GLU A 336 3.97 -4.45 -5.21
CA GLU A 336 4.91 -4.88 -4.18
C GLU A 336 5.92 -3.78 -3.82
N SER A 337 6.46 -3.09 -4.83
CA SER A 337 7.34 -1.94 -4.62
C SER A 337 6.60 -0.81 -3.89
N VAL A 338 5.40 -0.44 -4.36
CA VAL A 338 4.57 0.60 -3.73
C VAL A 338 4.26 0.27 -2.29
N HIS A 339 3.82 -0.96 -2.00
CA HIS A 339 3.51 -1.38 -0.65
C HIS A 339 4.73 -1.31 0.28
N CYS A 340 5.88 -1.80 -0.18
CA CYS A 340 7.13 -1.76 0.59
C CYS A 340 7.53 -0.34 1.02
N TYR A 341 7.54 0.59 0.07
CA TYR A 341 8.04 1.94 0.33
C TYR A 341 7.00 2.87 0.95
N MET A 342 5.69 2.60 0.77
CA MET A 342 4.64 3.21 1.61
C MET A 342 4.75 2.76 3.07
N LYS A 343 4.95 1.46 3.32
CA LYS A 343 5.19 0.95 4.67
C LYS A 343 6.42 1.59 5.32
N GLU A 344 7.52 1.70 4.59
CA GLU A 344 8.74 2.37 5.08
C GLU A 344 8.47 3.84 5.47
N ALA A 345 7.86 4.62 4.58
CA ALA A 345 7.63 6.03 4.83
C ALA A 345 6.65 6.27 6.00
N ILE A 346 5.59 5.47 6.10
CA ILE A 346 4.61 5.57 7.19
C ILE A 346 5.24 5.15 8.53
N SER A 347 5.89 3.98 8.59
CA SER A 347 6.44 3.44 9.85
C SER A 347 7.62 4.23 10.41
N THR A 348 8.27 5.07 9.60
CA THR A 348 9.34 5.97 10.06
C THR A 348 8.84 7.38 10.40
N THR A 349 7.53 7.62 10.27
CA THR A 349 6.88 8.87 10.63
C THR A 349 6.41 8.83 12.10
N PRO A 350 6.79 9.82 12.94
CA PRO A 350 6.37 9.86 14.33
C PRO A 350 4.86 9.78 14.52
N GLY A 351 4.41 8.86 15.38
CA GLY A 351 2.99 8.61 15.66
C GLY A 351 2.35 7.52 14.78
N TYR A 352 3.05 7.02 13.77
CA TYR A 352 2.56 6.00 12.84
C TYR A 352 3.48 4.78 12.75
N GLU A 353 4.39 4.60 13.71
CA GLU A 353 5.37 3.50 13.73
C GLU A 353 4.73 2.11 13.70
N THR A 354 3.53 2.00 14.26
CA THR A 354 2.74 0.77 14.36
C THR A 354 1.52 0.78 13.44
N TYR A 355 1.44 1.72 12.49
CA TYR A 355 0.33 1.79 11.54
C TYR A 355 0.26 0.48 10.73
N PRO A 356 -0.89 -0.24 10.73
CA PRO A 356 -0.99 -1.52 10.04
C PRO A 356 -0.81 -1.39 8.53
N THR A 357 -0.07 -2.31 7.95
CA THR A 357 0.06 -2.45 6.49
C THR A 357 -0.30 -3.88 6.14
N GLY A 358 -1.43 -4.07 5.44
CA GLY A 358 -1.92 -5.38 5.04
C GLY A 358 -1.07 -5.99 3.90
N SER A 359 -1.72 -6.75 3.03
CA SER A 359 -1.05 -7.42 1.90
C SER A 359 -1.24 -6.69 0.57
N VAL A 360 -0.41 -7.05 -0.41
CA VAL A 360 -0.62 -6.77 -1.82
C VAL A 360 -1.50 -7.86 -2.40
N ASN A 361 -2.63 -7.49 -3.00
CA ASN A 361 -3.60 -8.45 -3.51
C ASN A 361 -4.04 -8.10 -4.94
N PHE A 362 -4.40 -9.09 -5.75
CA PHE A 362 -5.08 -8.80 -7.00
C PHE A 362 -6.57 -8.50 -6.77
N ASP A 363 -7.14 -7.76 -7.70
CA ASP A 363 -8.58 -7.56 -7.86
C ASP A 363 -8.94 -7.48 -9.35
N ASP A 364 -10.24 -7.42 -9.66
CA ASP A 364 -10.76 -7.19 -11.03
C ASP A 364 -11.47 -5.84 -11.13
N ASN A 365 -10.82 -4.77 -10.67
CA ASN A 365 -11.34 -3.41 -10.71
C ASN A 365 -11.23 -2.83 -12.12
N ALA A 366 -12.29 -2.18 -12.62
CA ALA A 366 -12.27 -1.56 -13.95
C ALA A 366 -11.09 -0.60 -14.15
N GLU A 367 -10.73 0.15 -13.10
CA GLU A 367 -9.60 1.09 -13.08
C GLU A 367 -8.27 0.44 -13.47
N THR A 368 -8.00 -0.78 -13.01
CA THR A 368 -6.74 -1.50 -13.31
C THR A 368 -6.89 -2.47 -14.49
N ARG A 369 -8.07 -3.11 -14.65
CA ARG A 369 -8.36 -4.03 -15.76
C ARG A 369 -8.21 -3.35 -17.11
N GLU A 370 -8.72 -2.12 -17.24
CA GLU A 370 -8.78 -1.41 -18.52
C GLU A 370 -7.49 -0.64 -18.84
N ALA A 371 -6.56 -0.51 -17.88
CA ALA A 371 -5.29 0.18 -18.07
C ALA A 371 -4.36 -0.60 -19.01
N THR A 372 -3.67 0.08 -19.93
CA THR A 372 -2.71 -0.53 -20.89
C THR A 372 -1.24 -0.35 -20.48
N MET A 373 -1.01 0.38 -19.38
CA MET A 373 0.27 0.66 -18.75
C MET A 373 0.31 0.04 -17.33
N PRO A 374 1.46 0.05 -16.65
CA PRO A 374 1.52 -0.27 -15.23
C PRO A 374 0.52 0.54 -14.40
N SER A 375 -0.32 -0.14 -13.63
CA SER A 375 -1.40 0.49 -12.86
C SER A 375 -1.68 -0.23 -11.55
N VAL A 376 -1.82 0.56 -10.47
CA VAL A 376 -2.08 0.06 -9.12
C VAL A 376 -3.03 0.98 -8.38
N ILE A 377 -3.81 0.42 -7.45
CA ILE A 377 -4.67 1.15 -6.52
C ILE A 377 -4.07 1.09 -5.13
N ALA A 378 -3.82 2.24 -4.53
CA ALA A 378 -3.46 2.36 -3.13
C ALA A 378 -4.71 2.67 -2.30
N GLU A 379 -5.16 1.69 -1.51
CA GLU A 379 -6.16 1.86 -0.46
C GLU A 379 -5.43 2.30 0.82
N VAL A 380 -5.36 3.62 1.04
CA VAL A 380 -4.40 4.21 1.99
C VAL A 380 -4.72 3.86 3.45
N GLY A 381 -5.98 3.59 3.77
CA GLY A 381 -6.46 3.21 5.11
C GLY A 381 -7.97 3.01 5.09
N PHE A 382 -8.55 2.48 6.18
CA PHE A 382 -10.00 2.23 6.27
C PHE A 382 -10.74 3.41 6.92
N HIS A 383 -11.48 4.22 6.15
CA HIS A 383 -12.23 5.36 6.70
C HIS A 383 -13.38 4.97 7.64
N THR A 384 -13.80 3.70 7.62
CA THR A 384 -14.76 3.16 8.60
C THR A 384 -14.12 2.81 9.94
N ASN A 385 -12.79 2.68 10.01
CA ASN A 385 -12.05 2.51 11.26
C ASN A 385 -11.69 3.87 11.88
N PRO A 386 -11.99 4.11 13.17
CA PRO A 386 -11.72 5.40 13.81
C PRO A 386 -10.24 5.84 13.81
N ASP A 387 -9.30 4.92 14.02
CA ASP A 387 -7.87 5.27 14.10
C ASP A 387 -7.33 5.63 12.71
N ASP A 388 -7.69 4.85 11.71
CA ASP A 388 -7.32 5.13 10.32
C ASP A 388 -8.00 6.39 9.79
N GLN A 389 -9.24 6.66 10.20
CA GLN A 389 -9.91 7.90 9.88
C GLN A 389 -9.18 9.13 10.44
N LEU A 390 -8.65 9.06 11.67
CA LEU A 390 -7.81 10.12 12.22
C LEU A 390 -6.53 10.29 11.38
N ALA A 391 -5.88 9.19 11.02
CA ALA A 391 -4.69 9.21 10.15
C ALA A 391 -5.00 9.83 8.78
N LEU A 392 -6.10 9.44 8.14
CA LEU A 392 -6.54 9.96 6.84
C LEU A 392 -6.87 11.45 6.87
N LYS A 393 -7.16 12.05 8.03
CA LYS A 393 -7.34 13.49 8.21
C LYS A 393 -6.03 14.24 8.50
N ASP A 394 -4.98 13.54 8.89
CA ASP A 394 -3.71 14.14 9.27
C ASP A 394 -2.83 14.38 8.02
N PRO A 395 -2.50 15.65 7.70
CA PRO A 395 -1.60 15.97 6.60
C PRO A 395 -0.19 15.37 6.76
N VAL A 396 0.26 15.07 7.97
CA VAL A 396 1.56 14.40 8.21
C VAL A 396 1.51 12.97 7.67
N PHE A 397 0.47 12.21 8.02
CA PHE A 397 0.24 10.87 7.50
C PHE A 397 0.04 10.87 5.98
N GLN A 398 -0.83 11.74 5.46
CA GLN A 398 -1.08 11.84 4.02
C GLN A 398 0.21 12.08 3.22
N LYS A 399 1.07 13.01 3.68
CA LYS A 399 2.36 13.28 3.03
C LYS A 399 3.32 12.10 3.14
N ALA A 400 3.36 11.41 4.28
CA ALA A 400 4.19 10.22 4.45
C ALA A 400 3.77 9.10 3.48
N ALA A 401 2.47 8.78 3.46
CA ALA A 401 1.91 7.76 2.56
C ALA A 401 2.19 8.09 1.08
N MET A 402 1.93 9.33 0.64
CA MET A 402 2.11 9.72 -0.76
C MET A 402 3.58 9.82 -1.17
N ARG A 403 4.48 10.18 -0.24
CA ARG A 403 5.92 10.12 -0.50
C ARG A 403 6.41 8.69 -0.64
N GLY A 404 5.89 7.77 0.18
CA GLY A 404 6.18 6.35 0.04
C GLY A 404 5.63 5.76 -1.26
N PHE A 405 4.46 6.22 -1.73
CA PHE A 405 3.90 5.81 -3.02
C PHE A 405 4.79 6.29 -4.18
N GLU A 406 5.25 7.55 -4.15
CA GLU A 406 6.24 8.03 -5.11
C GLU A 406 7.54 7.21 -5.07
N LYS A 407 8.11 6.97 -3.88
CA LYS A 407 9.32 6.17 -3.74
C LYS A 407 9.12 4.76 -4.30
N GLY A 408 7.97 4.15 -4.07
CA GLY A 408 7.60 2.86 -4.65
C GLY A 408 7.56 2.86 -6.18
N TYR A 409 6.98 3.90 -6.79
CA TYR A 409 7.02 4.09 -8.24
C TYR A 409 8.45 4.28 -8.75
N ARG A 410 9.25 5.12 -8.10
CA ARG A 410 10.64 5.38 -8.49
C ARG A 410 11.49 4.11 -8.43
N MET A 411 11.40 3.35 -7.34
CA MET A 411 12.15 2.10 -7.17
C MET A 411 11.73 1.04 -8.19
N TYR A 412 10.44 0.97 -8.53
CA TYR A 412 9.94 0.12 -9.61
C TYR A 412 10.53 0.53 -10.98
N GLN A 413 10.51 1.82 -11.33
CA GLN A 413 11.09 2.32 -12.57
C GLN A 413 12.61 2.08 -12.66
N GLU A 414 13.31 2.20 -11.54
CA GLU A 414 14.75 1.95 -11.44
C GLU A 414 15.10 0.44 -11.38
N GLY A 415 14.10 -0.46 -11.34
CA GLY A 415 14.31 -1.90 -11.23
C GLY A 415 14.90 -2.34 -9.89
N LYS A 416 14.73 -1.54 -8.83
CA LYS A 416 15.27 -1.80 -7.50
C LYS A 416 14.33 -2.68 -6.70
N ALA A 417 14.91 -3.65 -5.99
CA ALA A 417 14.18 -4.49 -5.05
C ALA A 417 13.66 -3.67 -3.85
N CYS A 418 12.70 -4.25 -3.13
CA CYS A 418 12.29 -3.76 -1.82
C CYS A 418 13.44 -3.94 -0.81
N GLU A 419 14.17 -2.86 -0.53
CA GLU A 419 15.19 -2.84 0.52
C GLU A 419 15.05 -1.51 1.29
N PRO A 420 14.34 -1.51 2.44
CA PRO A 420 14.17 -0.32 3.26
C PRO A 420 15.49 0.19 3.83
N PHE A 421 15.61 1.51 3.94
CA PHE A 421 16.76 2.20 4.50
C PHE A 421 16.92 1.85 5.98
N GLN A 422 18.03 1.21 6.31
CA GLN A 422 18.34 0.78 7.67
C GLN A 422 19.84 0.94 7.93
N ILE A 423 20.19 1.34 9.17
CA ILE A 423 21.56 1.20 9.66
C ILE A 423 21.72 -0.23 10.15
N THR A 424 22.58 -0.98 9.47
CA THR A 424 22.86 -2.38 9.76
C THR A 424 23.88 -2.54 10.88
N GLU A 425 24.85 -1.63 10.96
CA GLU A 425 25.89 -1.68 11.97
C GLU A 425 26.50 -0.30 12.19
N THR A 426 26.85 0.02 13.42
CA THR A 426 27.80 1.10 13.75
C THR A 426 28.70 0.59 14.86
N PRO A 427 29.93 0.12 14.55
CA PRO A 427 30.79 -0.50 15.54
C PRO A 427 31.13 0.44 16.70
N ASN A 428 31.28 -0.14 17.89
CA ASN A 428 31.84 0.58 19.03
C ASN A 428 33.28 0.98 18.74
N ILE A 429 33.68 2.14 19.24
CA ILE A 429 35.00 2.72 19.01
C ILE A 429 35.86 2.54 20.25
N ASN A 430 37.08 2.05 20.05
CA ASN A 430 38.15 2.09 21.05
C ASN A 430 39.22 3.06 20.53
N SER A 431 39.48 4.13 21.27
CA SER A 431 40.46 5.14 20.86
C SER A 431 41.32 5.58 22.05
N PRO A 432 42.63 5.81 21.84
CA PRO A 432 43.43 6.57 22.77
C PRO A 432 42.86 7.97 23.02
N LEU A 433 43.21 8.56 24.17
CA LEU A 433 42.89 9.96 24.46
C LEU A 433 43.54 10.88 23.43
N ASN A 434 42.86 11.99 23.11
CA ASN A 434 43.34 13.05 22.22
C ASN A 434 43.72 12.56 20.81
N LYS A 435 43.08 11.49 20.34
CA LYS A 435 43.15 11.01 18.96
C LYS A 435 41.80 11.12 18.27
N SER A 436 41.85 11.41 16.98
CA SER A 436 40.70 11.34 16.08
C SER A 436 40.51 9.92 15.55
N PHE A 437 39.27 9.56 15.25
CA PHE A 437 38.89 8.27 14.70
C PHE A 437 37.72 8.42 13.75
N ASP A 438 37.50 7.41 12.91
CA ASP A 438 36.34 7.34 12.04
C ASP A 438 35.21 6.56 12.71
N VAL A 439 34.02 7.16 12.73
CA VAL A 439 32.77 6.47 13.02
C VAL A 439 32.19 6.00 11.69
N LEU A 440 32.11 4.68 11.53
CA LEU A 440 31.57 4.02 10.34
C LEU A 440 30.17 3.51 10.65
N SER A 441 29.18 3.97 9.88
CA SER A 441 27.80 3.49 9.96
C SER A 441 27.44 2.78 8.66
N HIS A 442 27.38 1.45 8.71
CA HIS A 442 27.00 0.59 7.60
C HIS A 442 25.49 0.64 7.44
N TYR A 443 25.02 0.92 6.22
CA TYR A 443 23.61 0.91 5.88
C TYR A 443 23.32 0.01 4.68
N LYS A 444 22.05 -0.38 4.57
CA LYS A 444 21.46 -1.01 3.39
C LYS A 444 20.23 -0.22 2.94
N GLY A 445 19.68 -0.59 1.79
CA GLY A 445 18.50 0.03 1.22
C GLY A 445 18.80 1.21 0.32
N ASN A 446 17.73 1.92 -0.05
CA ASN A 446 17.77 2.97 -1.07
C ASN A 446 17.45 4.35 -0.48
N PRO A 447 18.33 4.94 0.37
CA PRO A 447 18.10 6.28 0.88
C PRO A 447 18.23 7.31 -0.24
N ARG A 448 17.39 8.34 -0.21
CA ARG A 448 17.63 9.52 -1.07
C ARG A 448 18.66 10.44 -0.43
N PHE A 449 19.64 10.87 -1.21
CA PHE A 449 20.69 11.77 -0.73
C PHE A 449 20.31 13.25 -0.87
N PRO A 450 20.88 14.12 -0.02
CA PRO A 450 21.78 13.80 1.10
C PRO A 450 21.05 13.21 2.31
N VAL A 451 21.75 12.38 3.10
CA VAL A 451 21.28 11.86 4.38
C VAL A 451 21.76 12.76 5.52
N LYS A 452 20.83 13.31 6.29
CA LYS A 452 21.12 14.09 7.50
C LYS A 452 21.37 13.13 8.65
N ARG A 453 22.55 13.19 9.27
CA ARG A 453 22.91 12.48 10.49
C ARG A 453 22.87 13.43 11.68
N VAL A 454 22.14 13.08 12.73
CA VAL A 454 22.13 13.80 14.01
C VAL A 454 22.58 12.84 15.10
N SER A 455 23.67 13.16 15.81
CA SER A 455 24.16 12.40 16.96
C SER A 455 23.91 13.15 18.27
N LYS A 456 23.47 12.44 19.30
CA LYS A 456 23.25 12.95 20.66
C LYS A 456 23.91 12.00 21.67
N ALA A 457 24.68 12.55 22.60
CA ALA A 457 25.20 11.77 23.71
C ALA A 457 24.05 11.44 24.67
N THR A 458 23.81 10.16 24.93
CA THR A 458 22.84 9.66 25.92
C THR A 458 23.50 9.35 27.25
N SER A 459 24.82 9.08 27.24
CA SER A 459 25.65 8.99 28.43
C SER A 459 26.93 9.79 28.21
N CYS A 460 27.22 10.69 29.15
CA CYS A 460 28.42 11.53 29.16
C CYS A 460 29.01 11.55 30.57
N PRO A 461 30.31 11.25 30.76
CA PRO A 461 30.95 11.26 32.06
C PRO A 461 30.87 12.64 32.74
N SER A 462 30.70 12.64 34.06
CA SER A 462 30.68 13.87 34.86
C SER A 462 31.94 14.71 34.64
N GLY A 463 31.75 16.00 34.39
CA GLY A 463 32.85 16.94 34.11
C GLY A 463 33.31 16.97 32.65
N LEU A 464 32.69 16.19 31.75
CA LEU A 464 32.88 16.30 30.30
C LEU A 464 31.68 16.93 29.62
N THR A 465 31.94 17.63 28.50
CA THR A 465 30.91 18.11 27.58
C THR A 465 30.92 17.25 26.33
N CYS A 466 29.97 16.32 26.22
CA CYS A 466 29.82 15.46 25.06
C CYS A 466 28.83 16.10 24.06
N ALA A 467 29.35 17.00 23.21
CA ALA A 467 28.52 17.67 22.21
C ALA A 467 28.11 16.71 21.08
N GLY A 468 26.82 16.70 20.75
CA GLY A 468 26.29 16.06 19.55
C GLY A 468 26.79 16.71 18.26
N SER A 469 26.41 16.14 17.12
CA SER A 469 26.76 16.69 15.81
C SER A 469 25.65 16.52 14.80
N THR A 470 25.53 17.46 13.86
CA THR A 470 24.71 17.31 12.66
C THR A 470 25.63 17.28 11.44
N LYS A 471 25.47 16.29 10.56
CA LYS A 471 26.24 16.15 9.31
C LYS A 471 25.31 15.83 8.15
N SER A 472 25.70 16.28 6.95
CA SER A 472 25.07 15.92 5.69
C SER A 472 25.97 14.89 5.00
N LEU A 473 25.41 13.73 4.66
CA LEU A 473 26.15 12.58 4.17
C LEU A 473 25.70 12.21 2.76
N THR A 474 26.66 11.79 1.94
CA THR A 474 26.43 11.27 0.59
C THR A 474 27.36 10.09 0.35
N GLY A 475 27.05 9.26 -0.64
CA GLY A 475 27.89 8.13 -1.04
C GLY A 475 27.43 6.79 -0.49
N ALA A 476 28.11 5.74 -0.97
CA ALA A 476 27.82 4.35 -0.64
C ALA A 476 28.08 4.04 0.84
N SER A 477 27.52 2.92 1.30
CA SER A 477 27.80 2.36 2.62
C SER A 477 29.28 1.96 2.74
N PRO A 478 29.95 2.22 3.88
CA PRO A 478 29.45 2.89 5.08
C PRO A 478 29.49 4.41 5.01
N PHE A 479 28.61 5.07 5.77
CA PHE A 479 28.80 6.48 6.10
C PHE A 479 29.98 6.67 7.03
N LYS A 480 30.86 7.62 6.70
CA LYS A 480 32.06 7.94 7.49
C LYS A 480 31.99 9.35 8.07
N VAL A 481 32.18 9.47 9.39
CA VAL A 481 32.24 10.75 10.11
C VAL A 481 33.40 10.73 11.10
N GLN A 482 34.15 11.83 11.20
CA GLN A 482 35.23 11.95 12.18
C GLN A 482 34.69 12.25 13.59
N GLY A 483 35.19 11.48 14.57
CA GLY A 483 35.03 11.70 16.00
C GLY A 483 36.40 11.92 16.68
N ASN A 484 36.37 12.24 17.98
CA ASN A 484 37.58 12.37 18.78
C ASN A 484 37.31 12.07 20.27
N CYS A 485 38.38 11.74 20.99
CA CYS A 485 38.41 11.59 22.44
C CYS A 485 39.18 12.75 23.09
N ASN A 486 38.82 13.99 22.79
CA ASN A 486 39.54 15.16 23.30
C ASN A 486 39.27 15.37 24.79
N TYR A 487 40.32 15.28 25.61
CA TYR A 487 40.30 15.54 27.04
C TYR A 487 41.65 16.07 27.50
N ASN A 488 41.65 17.29 28.06
CA ASN A 488 42.86 17.98 28.54
C ASN A 488 43.05 17.88 30.06
N GLY A 489 42.18 17.15 30.77
CA GLY A 489 42.31 16.95 32.22
C GLY A 489 43.16 15.73 32.59
N THR A 490 43.45 15.59 33.88
CA THR A 490 44.23 14.46 34.42
C THR A 490 43.37 13.46 35.21
N ALA A 491 42.11 13.80 35.49
CA ALA A 491 41.24 13.02 36.37
C ALA A 491 40.71 11.74 35.72
N LEU A 492 40.49 11.74 34.40
CA LEU A 492 39.99 10.58 33.66
C LEU A 492 41.09 9.97 32.79
N LYS A 493 41.49 8.73 33.11
CA LYS A 493 42.41 7.94 32.26
C LYS A 493 41.67 7.12 31.21
N LYS A 494 40.44 6.70 31.52
CA LYS A 494 39.52 5.99 30.63
C LYS A 494 38.11 6.49 30.89
N PHE A 495 37.33 6.65 29.84
CA PHE A 495 35.93 7.00 29.98
C PHE A 495 35.12 6.53 28.77
N GLN A 496 33.81 6.42 28.96
CA GLN A 496 32.88 5.90 27.97
C GLN A 496 31.80 6.95 27.67
N MET A 497 31.44 7.07 26.40
CA MET A 497 30.29 7.86 25.94
C MET A 497 29.36 6.97 25.13
N THR A 498 28.07 7.09 25.37
CA THR A 498 27.05 6.41 24.56
C THR A 498 26.36 7.43 23.66
N TRP A 499 26.21 7.08 22.39
CA TRP A 499 25.63 7.94 21.38
C TRP A 499 24.38 7.31 20.80
N GLU A 500 23.31 8.10 20.71
CA GLU A 500 22.17 7.83 19.83
C GLU A 500 22.37 8.62 18.54
N VAL A 501 22.15 7.97 17.40
CA VAL A 501 22.29 8.60 16.08
C VAL A 501 21.04 8.33 15.26
N ILE A 502 20.48 9.41 14.71
CA ILE A 502 19.35 9.37 13.78
C ILE A 502 19.86 9.80 12.42
N PHE A 503 19.59 8.98 11.41
CA PHE A 503 19.80 9.26 10.00
C PHE A 503 18.44 9.57 9.38
N THR A 504 18.33 10.67 8.64
CA THR A 504 17.12 11.05 7.92
C THR A 504 17.51 11.29 6.47
N ASP A 505 17.01 10.47 5.56
CA ASP A 505 17.27 10.65 4.13
C ASP A 505 16.47 11.84 3.55
N ALA A 506 16.71 12.19 2.30
CA ALA A 506 16.01 13.29 1.63
C ALA A 506 14.55 12.95 1.27
N ASP A 507 14.13 11.70 1.48
CA ASP A 507 12.72 11.30 1.49
C ASP A 507 12.13 11.39 2.92
N GLY A 508 12.89 11.87 3.91
CA GLY A 508 12.46 11.97 5.30
C GLY A 508 12.32 10.62 6.02
N VAL A 509 12.76 9.52 5.40
CA VAL A 509 12.81 8.19 6.02
C VAL A 509 13.91 8.19 7.08
N THR A 510 13.59 7.68 8.26
CA THR A 510 14.52 7.67 9.38
C THR A 510 15.06 6.28 9.70
N ALA A 511 16.36 6.20 9.99
CA ALA A 511 17.01 5.02 10.52
C ALA A 511 17.82 5.40 11.77
N LYS A 512 17.82 4.54 12.79
CA LYS A 512 18.45 4.83 14.08
C LYS A 512 19.51 3.79 14.43
N THR A 513 20.52 4.20 15.16
CA THR A 513 21.53 3.30 15.75
C THR A 513 22.05 3.89 17.05
N THR A 514 22.61 3.05 17.90
CA THR A 514 23.43 3.47 19.03
C THR A 514 24.84 2.91 18.89
N TYR A 515 25.82 3.61 19.43
CA TYR A 515 27.18 3.10 19.56
C TYR A 515 27.87 3.71 20.77
N VAL A 516 28.95 3.06 21.19
CA VAL A 516 29.75 3.44 22.35
C VAL A 516 31.13 3.86 21.89
N THR A 517 31.66 4.93 22.50
CA THR A 517 33.06 5.34 22.37
C THR A 517 33.77 5.10 23.69
N ASN A 518 34.77 4.23 23.69
CA ASN A 518 35.68 3.99 24.79
C ASN A 518 36.98 4.79 24.56
N CYS A 519 37.14 5.86 25.33
CA CYS A 519 38.30 6.74 25.29
C CYS A 519 39.36 6.30 26.31
N GLY A 520 40.63 6.33 25.91
CA GLY A 520 41.75 5.81 26.70
C GLY A 520 41.86 4.28 26.68
N ALA A 521 41.23 3.64 25.69
CA ALA A 521 41.25 2.19 25.50
C ALA A 521 42.62 1.69 25.04
#